data_AF-A0A5B0MW40-F1
#
_entry.id   AF-A0A5B0MW40-F1
#
_cell.length_a   1.000
_cell.length_b   1.000
_cell.length_c   1.000
_cell.angle_alpha   90.00
_cell.angle_beta   90.00
_cell.angle_gamma   90.00
#
_symmetry.space_group_name_H-M   'P 1'
#
loop_
_entity.id
_entity.type
_entity.pdbx_description
1 polymer ?
#
loop_
_entity_poly.entity_id
_entity_poly.type
_entity_poly.pdbx_seq_one_letter_code
_entity_poly.pdbx_strand_id
1 'polypeptide(L)'
;MFSSSHHLTFVTLVLTATWLARTTLAAVNCDTKFGSVDKNECAQAVSQIVYEKPGNTLDRVSTAFAKLYGNCTIFVFNPEKAVVTKQQIETGFTSIFDQCKAFTGQVSLSNSSSFIQVSEHRRGYDTGYIEPQTLTCGLNTNAPLTVNKDCQAAYNSIPVDKQSRLLGDNGQPTTTIFKTFKTCTVSSAAIWTPALMD
;
A
#
# COMPACT_ATOMS: atom_id res chain seq x y z
N MET A 1 -50.00 -4.32 67.77
CA MET A 1 -48.66 -3.76 67.49
C MET A 1 -47.71 -4.91 67.19
N PHE A 2 -46.75 -4.73 66.27
CA PHE A 2 -45.86 -5.77 65.70
C PHE A 2 -46.62 -6.84 64.87
N SER A 3 -46.10 -7.52 63.83
CA SER A 3 -44.96 -7.33 62.89
C SER A 3 -45.09 -8.42 61.80
N SER A 4 -44.55 -8.36 60.57
CA SER A 4 -43.80 -7.34 59.80
C SER A 4 -43.94 -7.64 58.29
N SER A 5 -43.86 -6.63 57.40
CA SER A 5 -43.81 -6.86 55.94
C SER A 5 -42.38 -7.14 55.47
N HIS A 6 -42.08 -8.39 55.14
CA HIS A 6 -40.81 -8.75 54.51
C HIS A 6 -40.90 -8.69 52.98
N HIS A 7 -40.57 -7.54 52.41
CA HIS A 7 -40.28 -7.42 50.98
C HIS A 7 -38.93 -8.08 50.68
N LEU A 8 -38.95 -9.24 50.01
CA LEU A 8 -37.73 -9.91 49.56
C LEU A 8 -37.29 -9.32 48.21
N THR A 9 -36.44 -8.30 48.22
CA THR A 9 -35.85 -7.72 47.02
C THR A 9 -34.77 -8.63 46.44
N PHE A 10 -35.14 -9.42 45.42
CA PHE A 10 -34.18 -10.18 44.61
C PHE A 10 -33.29 -9.22 43.80
N VAL A 11 -32.04 -9.05 44.23
CA VAL A 11 -31.01 -8.35 43.44
C VAL A 11 -30.41 -9.34 42.44
N THR A 12 -30.93 -9.37 41.22
CA THR A 12 -30.35 -10.15 40.12
C THR A 12 -29.08 -9.47 39.61
N LEU A 13 -27.92 -9.95 40.06
CA LEU A 13 -26.61 -9.43 39.68
C LEU A 13 -26.22 -9.99 38.30
N VAL A 14 -26.60 -9.29 37.23
CA VAL A 14 -26.30 -9.69 35.85
C VAL A 14 -24.81 -9.44 35.56
N LEU A 15 -24.00 -10.49 35.73
CA LEU A 15 -22.62 -10.52 35.27
C LEU A 15 -22.58 -10.57 33.74
N THR A 16 -22.62 -9.40 33.09
CA THR A 16 -22.33 -9.28 31.66
C THR A 16 -20.85 -9.58 31.42
N ALA A 17 -20.54 -10.83 31.12
CA ALA A 17 -19.23 -11.23 30.61
C ALA A 17 -19.02 -10.58 29.23
N THR A 18 -18.44 -9.38 29.23
CA THR A 18 -17.96 -8.73 28.01
C THR A 18 -16.83 -9.58 27.45
N TRP A 19 -17.16 -10.39 26.44
CA TRP A 19 -16.18 -11.01 25.57
C TRP A 19 -15.43 -9.91 24.84
N LEU A 20 -14.36 -9.41 25.46
CA LEU A 20 -13.28 -8.74 24.76
C LEU A 20 -12.74 -9.75 23.76
N ALA A 21 -13.21 -9.65 22.52
CA ALA A 21 -12.63 -10.35 21.40
C ALA A 21 -11.14 -9.99 21.40
N ARG A 22 -10.30 -10.97 21.79
CA ARG A 22 -8.85 -10.82 21.70
C ARG A 22 -8.53 -10.72 20.22
N THR A 23 -8.43 -9.49 19.73
CA THR A 23 -7.79 -9.18 18.46
C THR A 23 -6.34 -9.58 18.62
N THR A 24 -6.04 -10.84 18.29
CA THR A 24 -4.67 -11.30 18.08
C THR A 24 -4.14 -10.46 16.93
N LEU A 25 -3.35 -9.44 17.25
CA LEU A 25 -2.62 -8.66 16.26
C LEU A 25 -1.88 -9.66 15.37
N ALA A 26 -1.97 -9.46 14.05
CA ALA A 26 -1.22 -10.28 13.11
C ALA A 26 0.26 -10.24 13.51
N ALA A 27 0.91 -11.40 13.54
CA ALA A 27 2.29 -11.49 13.99
C ALA A 27 3.17 -10.63 13.09
N VAL A 28 3.89 -9.67 13.69
CA VAL A 28 4.89 -8.87 12.98
C VAL A 28 6.13 -9.74 12.81
N ASN A 29 6.60 -9.84 11.57
CA ASN A 29 7.87 -10.47 11.26
C ASN A 29 8.94 -9.39 11.11
N CYS A 30 9.89 -9.33 12.05
CA CYS A 30 11.01 -8.40 12.02
C CYS A 30 12.22 -9.03 11.33
N ASP A 31 12.87 -8.30 10.43
CA ASP A 31 14.14 -8.71 9.84
C ASP A 31 15.28 -7.79 10.32
N THR A 32 16.21 -8.38 11.06
CA THR A 32 17.40 -7.73 11.64
C THR A 32 18.68 -7.97 10.83
N LYS A 33 18.59 -8.66 9.68
CA LYS A 33 19.71 -8.88 8.75
C LYS A 33 19.92 -7.68 7.82
N PHE A 34 18.87 -6.90 7.58
CA PHE A 34 18.92 -5.61 6.89
C PHE A 34 19.21 -4.48 7.88
N GLY A 35 19.58 -3.31 7.38
CA GLY A 35 19.95 -2.17 8.21
C GLY A 35 18.74 -1.53 8.89
N SER A 36 19.04 -0.53 9.72
CA SER A 36 18.03 0.27 10.39
C SER A 36 17.43 1.32 9.45
N VAL A 37 16.12 1.53 9.54
CA VAL A 37 15.38 2.58 8.84
C VAL A 37 15.05 3.75 9.76
N ASP A 38 14.91 4.96 9.22
CA ASP A 38 14.41 6.10 10.01
C ASP A 38 12.86 6.10 10.03
N LYS A 39 12.28 6.12 11.24
CA LYS A 39 10.82 6.09 11.42
C LYS A 39 10.10 7.28 10.79
N ASN A 40 10.72 8.46 10.77
CA ASN A 40 10.13 9.67 10.20
C ASN A 40 10.20 9.62 8.68
N GLU A 41 11.31 9.15 8.10
CA GLU A 41 11.40 8.92 6.65
C GLU A 41 10.38 7.86 6.21
N CYS A 42 10.23 6.77 6.95
CA CYS A 42 9.16 5.79 6.70
C CYS A 42 7.75 6.37 6.85
N ALA A 43 7.54 7.32 7.78
CA ALA A 43 6.27 8.04 7.93
C ALA A 43 5.98 8.96 6.73
N GLN A 44 7.01 9.56 6.13
CA GLN A 44 6.89 10.32 4.87
C GLN A 44 6.71 9.40 3.65
N ALA A 45 7.19 8.17 3.68
CA ALA A 45 6.93 7.19 2.63
C ALA A 45 5.47 6.67 2.69
N VAL A 46 4.96 6.31 3.87
CA VAL A 46 3.58 5.77 4.02
C VAL A 46 2.51 6.86 3.81
N SER A 47 2.83 8.13 4.03
CA SER A 47 1.89 9.25 3.79
C SER A 47 1.61 9.50 2.30
N GLN A 48 2.50 9.07 1.40
CA GLN A 48 2.33 9.16 -0.06
C GLN A 48 1.31 8.16 -0.63
N ILE A 49 0.76 7.25 0.18
CA ILE A 49 -0.24 6.28 -0.29
C ILE A 49 -1.57 7.01 -0.54
N VAL A 50 -2.07 6.91 -1.77
CA VAL A 50 -3.37 7.46 -2.17
C VAL A 50 -4.47 6.44 -1.93
N TYR A 51 -5.61 6.90 -1.40
CA TYR A 51 -6.75 6.07 -1.03
C TYR A 51 -8.03 6.52 -1.75
N GLU A 52 -8.85 5.56 -2.18
CA GLU A 52 -10.16 5.81 -2.76
C GLU A 52 -11.10 6.46 -1.74
N LYS A 53 -11.83 7.48 -2.18
CA LYS A 53 -12.86 8.18 -1.39
C LYS A 53 -14.25 7.72 -1.83
N PRO A 54 -15.24 7.66 -0.92
CA PRO A 54 -15.17 8.03 0.50
C PRO A 54 -14.59 6.94 1.42
N GLY A 55 -14.42 5.69 0.95
CA GLY A 55 -14.11 4.52 1.78
C GLY A 55 -12.76 4.53 2.50
N ASN A 56 -11.81 5.38 2.09
CA ASN A 56 -10.41 5.36 2.53
C ASN A 56 -9.77 3.98 2.36
N THR A 57 -10.03 3.33 1.22
CA THR A 57 -9.47 2.02 0.87
C THR A 57 -8.37 2.16 -0.17
N LEU A 58 -7.47 1.18 -0.25
CA LEU A 58 -6.61 1.04 -1.43
C LEU A 58 -7.47 0.88 -2.68
N ASP A 59 -6.92 1.28 -3.82
CA ASP A 59 -7.52 0.93 -5.11
C ASP A 59 -7.51 -0.61 -5.28
N ARG A 60 -8.48 -1.13 -6.05
CA ARG A 60 -8.64 -2.58 -6.29
C ARG A 60 -8.13 -3.02 -7.67
N VAL A 61 -7.34 -2.17 -8.32
CA VAL A 61 -6.69 -2.43 -9.61
C VAL A 61 -5.29 -2.95 -9.35
N SER A 62 -4.49 -2.20 -8.59
CA SER A 62 -3.13 -2.49 -8.17
C SER A 62 -3.08 -3.70 -7.23
N THR A 63 -2.23 -4.68 -7.57
CA THR A 63 -1.97 -5.87 -6.72
C THR A 63 -0.75 -5.70 -5.82
N ALA A 64 0.08 -4.69 -6.10
CA ALA A 64 1.31 -4.36 -5.39
C ALA A 64 1.63 -2.88 -5.66
N PHE A 65 2.36 -2.21 -4.76
CA PHE A 65 3.06 -0.93 -5.03
C PHE A 65 4.08 -0.65 -3.93
N ALA A 66 5.06 0.22 -4.21
CA ALA A 66 5.99 0.72 -3.21
C ALA A 66 6.03 2.25 -3.19
N LYS A 67 6.29 2.81 -2.00
CA LYS A 67 6.55 4.24 -1.77
C LYS A 67 7.90 4.41 -1.09
N LEU A 68 8.66 5.39 -1.57
CA LEU A 68 10.04 5.66 -1.15
C LEU A 68 10.13 7.07 -0.57
N TYR A 69 10.85 7.20 0.55
CA TYR A 69 11.33 8.49 1.04
C TYR A 69 12.62 8.26 1.82
N GLY A 70 13.67 9.04 1.52
CA GLY A 70 14.97 8.92 2.19
C GLY A 70 15.53 7.49 2.08
N ASN A 71 15.83 6.88 3.23
CA ASN A 71 16.32 5.51 3.36
C ASN A 71 15.21 4.45 3.49
N CYS A 72 13.93 4.80 3.32
CA CYS A 72 12.82 3.91 3.63
C CYS A 72 11.88 3.63 2.46
N THR A 73 11.73 2.34 2.16
CA THR A 73 10.75 1.80 1.20
C THR A 73 9.60 1.15 1.97
N ILE A 74 8.39 1.66 1.75
CA ILE A 74 7.14 1.05 2.18
C ILE A 74 6.60 0.23 1.00
N PHE A 75 6.52 -1.09 1.17
CA PHE A 75 5.92 -1.98 0.18
C PHE A 75 4.55 -2.47 0.66
N VAL A 76 3.56 -2.46 -0.24
CA VAL A 76 2.20 -2.97 0.03
C VAL A 76 1.85 -4.01 -1.02
N PHE A 77 1.38 -5.17 -0.56
CA PHE A 77 0.96 -6.28 -1.41
C PHE A 77 -0.52 -6.59 -1.13
N ASN A 78 -1.32 -6.72 -2.19
CA ASN A 78 -2.76 -7.03 -2.15
C ASN A 78 -3.17 -7.86 -3.39
N PRO A 79 -2.64 -9.08 -3.56
CA PRO A 79 -2.80 -9.87 -4.79
C PRO A 79 -4.25 -10.27 -5.05
N GLU A 80 -5.01 -10.50 -3.98
CA GLU A 80 -6.42 -10.91 -4.00
C GLU A 80 -7.38 -9.72 -4.20
N LYS A 81 -6.86 -8.48 -4.31
CA LYS A 81 -7.66 -7.24 -4.43
C LYS A 81 -8.68 -7.13 -3.29
N ALA A 82 -8.27 -7.51 -2.09
CA ALA A 82 -9.05 -7.41 -0.87
C ALA A 82 -9.34 -5.95 -0.52
N VAL A 83 -10.41 -5.72 0.25
CA VAL A 83 -10.73 -4.39 0.78
C VAL A 83 -9.76 -4.10 1.92
N VAL A 84 -8.73 -3.32 1.63
CA VAL A 84 -7.73 -2.86 2.60
C VAL A 84 -7.98 -1.38 2.88
N THR A 85 -8.23 -1.05 4.14
CA THR A 85 -8.45 0.34 4.59
C THR A 85 -7.13 1.03 4.95
N LYS A 86 -7.14 2.37 4.88
CA LYS A 86 -6.08 3.23 5.41
C LYS A 86 -5.77 2.90 6.89
N GLN A 87 -6.79 2.64 7.70
CA GLN A 87 -6.60 2.28 9.11
C GLN A 87 -5.83 0.97 9.29
N GLN A 88 -6.05 -0.04 8.45
CA GLN A 88 -5.27 -1.28 8.47
C GLN A 88 -3.79 -1.02 8.11
N ILE A 89 -3.55 -0.17 7.09
CA ILE A 89 -2.19 0.24 6.70
C ILE A 89 -1.48 0.98 7.84
N GLU A 90 -2.10 1.99 8.44
CA GLU A 90 -1.53 2.80 9.53
C GLU A 90 -1.30 1.98 10.81
N THR A 91 -2.22 1.06 11.13
CA THR A 91 -2.08 0.13 12.26
C THR A 91 -0.95 -0.85 12.02
N GLY A 92 -0.87 -1.43 10.82
CA GLY A 92 0.22 -2.34 10.43
C GLY A 92 1.58 -1.66 10.49
N PHE A 93 1.71 -0.49 9.86
CA PHE A 93 2.90 0.37 9.93
C PHE A 93 3.34 0.64 11.37
N THR A 94 2.42 1.07 12.24
CA THR A 94 2.72 1.36 13.64
C THR A 94 3.20 0.10 14.37
N SER A 95 2.52 -1.03 14.18
CA SER A 95 2.87 -2.30 14.83
C SER A 95 4.28 -2.80 14.47
N ILE A 96 4.77 -2.50 13.26
CA ILE A 96 6.15 -2.81 12.84
C ILE A 96 7.15 -2.01 13.68
N PHE A 97 6.95 -0.69 13.83
CA PHE A 97 7.86 0.13 14.65
C PHE A 97 7.77 -0.18 16.16
N ASP A 98 6.61 -0.61 16.65
CA ASP A 98 6.44 -0.98 18.06
C ASP A 98 7.17 -2.29 18.41
N GLN A 99 7.23 -3.25 17.48
CA GLN A 99 7.84 -4.58 17.70
C GLN A 99 9.29 -4.66 17.17
N CYS A 100 9.55 -4.14 15.97
CA CYS A 100 10.86 -4.18 15.31
C CYS A 100 11.75 -2.96 15.63
N LYS A 101 11.23 -1.96 16.35
CA LYS A 101 11.94 -0.71 16.69
C LYS A 101 12.42 0.02 15.44
N ALA A 102 13.73 0.05 15.19
CA ALA A 102 14.33 0.70 14.02
C ALA A 102 14.66 -0.28 12.88
N PHE A 103 14.32 -1.57 13.02
CA PHE A 103 14.61 -2.59 12.00
C PHE A 103 13.45 -2.75 11.00
N THR A 104 13.79 -3.30 9.84
CA THR A 104 12.82 -3.68 8.81
C THR A 104 11.85 -4.75 9.30
N GLY A 105 10.68 -4.85 8.69
CA GLY A 105 9.69 -5.87 9.05
C GLY A 105 8.41 -5.80 8.23
N GLN A 106 7.54 -6.79 8.40
CA GLN A 106 6.26 -6.89 7.70
C GLN A 106 5.14 -7.41 8.62
N VAL A 107 3.90 -7.10 8.26
CA VAL A 107 2.70 -7.58 8.97
C VAL A 107 1.53 -7.75 8.02
N SER A 108 0.71 -8.78 8.25
CA SER A 108 -0.51 -9.01 7.48
C SER A 108 -1.55 -7.93 7.76
N LEU A 109 -2.23 -7.46 6.71
CA LEU A 109 -3.27 -6.43 6.79
C LEU A 109 -4.67 -7.02 6.97
N SER A 110 -4.86 -8.31 6.64
CA SER A 110 -6.10 -9.06 6.91
C SER A 110 -5.83 -10.57 6.93
N ASN A 111 -6.89 -11.38 6.81
CA ASN A 111 -6.79 -12.84 6.64
C ASN A 111 -6.46 -13.26 5.19
N SER A 112 -6.47 -12.31 4.24
CA SER A 112 -5.97 -12.52 2.86
C SER A 112 -4.44 -12.51 2.82
N SER A 113 -3.84 -12.86 1.68
CA SER A 113 -2.39 -12.78 1.43
C SER A 113 -1.82 -11.34 1.34
N SER A 114 -2.50 -10.35 1.95
CA SER A 114 -2.20 -8.93 1.80
C SER A 114 -1.39 -8.41 3.00
N PHE A 115 -0.29 -7.72 2.75
CA PHE A 115 0.63 -7.25 3.81
C PHE A 115 1.20 -5.86 3.52
N ILE A 116 1.69 -5.21 4.58
CA ILE A 116 2.60 -4.07 4.50
C ILE A 116 3.98 -4.49 5.00
N GLN A 117 5.01 -3.99 4.34
CA GLN A 117 6.42 -4.18 4.66
C GLN A 117 7.13 -2.83 4.72
N VAL A 118 7.98 -2.67 5.74
CA VAL A 118 8.93 -1.58 5.89
C VAL A 118 10.32 -2.14 5.60
N SER A 119 11.00 -1.59 4.61
CA SER A 119 12.33 -2.01 4.16
C SER A 119 13.28 -0.82 4.03
N GLU A 120 14.58 -1.09 4.21
CA GLU A 120 15.63 -0.12 3.88
C GLU A 120 15.71 0.03 2.36
N HIS A 121 15.74 1.26 1.88
CA HIS A 121 16.03 1.60 0.50
C HIS A 121 17.48 1.21 0.17
N ARG A 122 17.64 0.19 -0.68
CA ARG A 122 18.95 -0.28 -1.13
C ARG A 122 18.91 -0.53 -2.62
N ARG A 123 19.71 0.27 -3.35
CA ARG A 123 19.91 0.18 -4.79
C ARG A 123 20.21 -1.26 -5.22
N GLY A 124 19.29 -1.87 -5.97
CA GLY A 124 19.37 -3.26 -6.45
C GLY A 124 18.59 -4.30 -5.63
N TYR A 125 18.05 -3.91 -4.47
CA TYR A 125 17.11 -4.69 -3.64
C TYR A 125 15.72 -4.08 -3.59
N ASP A 126 15.59 -2.80 -3.94
CA ASP A 126 14.31 -2.17 -4.21
C ASP A 126 13.51 -2.99 -5.23
N THR A 127 12.29 -3.35 -4.86
CA THR A 127 11.37 -4.04 -5.76
C THR A 127 11.11 -3.21 -7.01
N GLY A 128 10.81 -3.87 -8.13
CA GLY A 128 10.32 -3.23 -9.37
C GLY A 128 8.89 -2.67 -9.25
N TYR A 129 8.63 -1.97 -8.15
CA TYR A 129 7.37 -1.35 -7.74
C TYR A 129 7.58 0.09 -7.18
N ILE A 130 8.83 0.59 -7.08
CA ILE A 130 9.14 2.01 -6.82
C ILE A 130 9.25 2.75 -8.16
N GLU A 131 8.36 3.72 -8.41
CA GLU A 131 8.27 4.43 -9.70
C GLU A 131 9.65 4.90 -10.23
N PRO A 132 10.00 4.59 -11.50
CA PRO A 132 11.28 5.02 -12.07
C PRO A 132 11.36 6.55 -12.19
N GLN A 133 12.29 7.17 -11.45
CA GLN A 133 12.55 8.62 -11.55
C GLN A 133 13.07 9.05 -12.93
N THR A 134 13.52 8.11 -13.77
CA THR A 134 13.93 8.36 -15.14
C THR A 134 13.27 7.34 -16.08
N LEU A 135 12.84 7.82 -17.25
CA LEU A 135 12.25 6.97 -18.28
C LEU A 135 13.31 6.01 -18.86
N THR A 136 13.38 4.79 -18.32
CA THR A 136 14.28 3.76 -18.84
C THR A 136 13.68 3.11 -20.08
N CYS A 137 14.03 3.63 -21.26
CA CYS A 137 13.68 2.99 -22.54
C CYS A 137 14.39 1.62 -22.66
N GLY A 138 13.65 0.54 -22.44
CA GLY A 138 14.12 -0.82 -22.67
C GLY A 138 14.28 -1.11 -24.16
N LEU A 139 15.48 -0.91 -24.70
CA LEU A 139 15.83 -1.30 -26.06
C LEU A 139 15.90 -2.83 -26.15
N ASN A 140 14.86 -3.45 -26.72
CA ASN A 140 14.95 -4.84 -27.16
C ASN A 140 16.11 -4.99 -28.16
N THR A 141 16.86 -6.08 -28.10
CA THR A 141 17.84 -6.41 -29.13
C THR A 141 17.15 -6.53 -30.49
N ASN A 142 17.65 -5.80 -31.49
CA ASN A 142 17.04 -5.59 -32.82
C ASN A 142 15.76 -4.71 -32.85
N ALA A 143 15.48 -3.91 -31.82
CA ALA A 143 14.48 -2.85 -31.92
C ALA A 143 14.85 -1.84 -33.03
N PRO A 144 13.87 -1.33 -33.81
CA PRO A 144 14.08 -0.16 -34.67
C PRO A 144 14.61 1.03 -33.87
N LEU A 145 15.36 1.93 -34.54
CA LEU A 145 15.93 3.12 -33.91
C LEU A 145 14.84 3.91 -33.18
N THR A 146 14.89 3.86 -31.86
CA THR A 146 13.90 4.46 -30.98
C THR A 146 14.26 5.92 -30.75
N VAL A 147 13.39 6.85 -31.14
CA VAL A 147 13.63 8.30 -31.01
C VAL A 147 13.12 8.77 -29.64
N ASN A 148 13.98 9.39 -28.82
CA ASN A 148 13.61 9.87 -27.48
C ASN A 148 12.33 10.74 -27.46
N LYS A 149 12.17 11.63 -28.45
CA LYS A 149 10.99 12.48 -28.60
C LYS A 149 9.71 11.68 -28.87
N ASP A 150 9.81 10.57 -29.60
CA ASP A 150 8.68 9.68 -29.85
C ASP A 150 8.29 8.92 -28.57
N CYS A 151 9.26 8.48 -27.76
CA CYS A 151 8.98 7.88 -26.45
C CYS A 151 8.33 8.85 -25.46
N GLN A 152 8.79 10.11 -25.42
CA GLN A 152 8.17 11.11 -24.55
C GLN A 152 6.75 11.44 -25.01
N ALA A 153 6.48 11.48 -26.32
CA ALA A 153 5.12 11.60 -26.84
C ALA A 153 4.23 10.39 -26.50
N ALA A 154 4.76 9.17 -26.60
CA ALA A 154 4.07 7.96 -26.20
C ALA A 154 3.75 7.95 -24.69
N TYR A 155 4.72 8.27 -23.84
CA TYR A 155 4.54 8.37 -22.38
C TYR A 155 3.50 9.44 -22.01
N ASN A 156 3.62 10.66 -22.56
CA ASN A 156 2.66 11.75 -22.32
C ASN A 156 1.23 11.45 -22.85
N SER A 157 1.05 10.41 -23.67
CA SER A 157 -0.26 9.97 -24.15
C SER A 157 -0.95 8.94 -23.25
N ILE A 158 -0.29 8.50 -22.16
CA ILE A 158 -0.86 7.60 -21.17
C ILE A 158 -1.97 8.33 -20.40
N PRO A 159 -3.25 7.90 -20.50
CA PRO A 159 -4.33 8.54 -19.77
C PRO A 159 -4.29 8.12 -18.30
N VAL A 160 -4.43 9.11 -17.43
CA VAL A 160 -4.64 8.93 -15.99
C VAL A 160 -5.88 9.69 -15.55
N ASP A 161 -6.48 9.28 -14.43
CA ASP A 161 -7.56 10.02 -13.80
C ASP A 161 -7.04 11.17 -12.90
N LYS A 162 -7.98 11.84 -12.21
CA LYS A 162 -7.69 12.95 -11.29
C LYS A 162 -6.91 12.54 -10.02
N GLN A 163 -6.62 11.26 -9.84
CA GLN A 163 -5.82 10.68 -8.76
C GLN A 163 -4.50 10.08 -9.32
N SER A 164 -4.15 10.42 -10.56
CA SER A 164 -3.02 9.89 -11.33
C SER A 164 -3.08 8.37 -11.57
N ARG A 165 -4.25 7.71 -11.46
CA ARG A 165 -4.37 6.25 -11.70
C ARG A 165 -4.50 5.94 -13.18
N LEU A 166 -3.83 4.88 -13.65
CA LEU A 166 -3.88 4.48 -15.06
C LEU A 166 -5.29 4.14 -15.55
N LEU A 167 -5.65 4.69 -16.72
CA LEU A 167 -6.86 4.36 -17.45
C LEU A 167 -6.53 3.52 -18.70
N GLY A 168 -7.45 2.64 -19.08
CA GLY A 168 -7.46 1.95 -20.37
C GLY A 168 -7.95 2.86 -21.50
N ASP A 169 -7.86 2.40 -22.74
CA ASP A 169 -8.40 3.13 -23.91
C ASP A 169 -9.93 3.28 -23.88
N ASN A 170 -10.62 2.49 -23.04
CA ASN A 170 -12.04 2.59 -22.73
C ASN A 170 -12.35 3.63 -21.61
N GLY A 171 -11.34 4.36 -21.11
CA GLY A 171 -11.47 5.32 -20.01
C GLY A 171 -11.75 4.70 -18.63
N GLN A 172 -11.67 3.37 -18.49
CA GLN A 172 -11.84 2.67 -17.21
C GLN A 172 -10.48 2.38 -16.57
N PRO A 173 -10.37 2.27 -15.23
CA PRO A 173 -9.11 1.91 -14.57
C PRO A 173 -8.52 0.58 -15.07
N THR A 174 -7.21 0.55 -15.33
CA THR A 174 -6.50 -0.63 -15.88
C THR A 174 -5.23 -0.95 -15.09
N THR A 175 -4.85 -2.23 -15.03
CA THR A 175 -3.58 -2.66 -14.43
C THR A 175 -2.37 -2.37 -15.31
N THR A 176 -2.57 -2.22 -16.62
CA THR A 176 -1.51 -2.05 -17.61
C THR A 176 -2.05 -1.31 -18.83
N ILE A 177 -1.22 -0.45 -19.43
CA ILE A 177 -1.49 0.15 -20.74
C ILE A 177 -0.21 0.23 -21.57
N PHE A 178 -0.37 0.09 -22.89
CA PHE A 178 0.67 0.29 -23.88
C PHE A 178 0.30 1.51 -24.73
N LYS A 179 1.26 2.41 -24.94
CA LYS A 179 1.10 3.54 -25.87
C LYS A 179 2.22 3.51 -26.87
N THR A 180 1.86 3.53 -28.15
CA THR A 180 2.80 3.58 -29.26
C THR A 180 2.69 4.91 -29.97
N PHE A 181 3.82 5.59 -30.13
CA PHE A 181 3.95 6.74 -31.00
C PHE A 181 5.15 6.54 -31.91
N LYS A 182 4.90 6.40 -33.22
CA LYS A 182 5.92 6.19 -34.26
C LYS A 182 6.94 5.10 -33.89
N THR A 183 8.17 5.48 -33.54
CA THR A 183 9.29 4.56 -33.29
C THR A 183 9.32 3.95 -31.89
N CYS A 184 8.45 4.40 -30.97
CA CYS A 184 8.49 3.99 -29.58
C CYS A 184 7.15 3.44 -29.07
N THR A 185 7.23 2.34 -28.30
CA THR A 185 6.12 1.81 -27.49
C THR A 185 6.54 1.87 -26.03
N VAL A 186 5.74 2.55 -25.22
CA VAL A 186 5.89 2.62 -23.76
C VAL A 186 4.83 1.72 -23.12
N SER A 187 5.23 0.94 -22.12
CA SER A 187 4.32 0.21 -21.24
C SER A 187 4.31 0.85 -19.85
N SER A 188 3.13 0.99 -19.26
CA SER A 188 2.97 1.40 -17.86
C SER A 188 2.02 0.44 -17.15
N ALA A 189 2.21 0.28 -15.84
CA ALA A 189 1.45 -0.62 -14.97
C ALA A 189 0.98 0.12 -13.71
N ALA A 190 -0.22 -0.20 -13.22
CA ALA A 190 -0.89 0.54 -12.14
C ALA A 190 -0.08 0.57 -10.83
N ILE A 191 0.78 -0.44 -10.67
CA ILE A 191 1.76 -0.59 -9.58
C ILE A 191 2.68 0.65 -9.44
N TRP A 192 2.90 1.39 -10.53
CA TRP A 192 3.73 2.61 -10.54
C TRP A 192 2.95 3.91 -10.32
N THR A 193 1.61 3.88 -10.26
CA THR A 193 0.78 5.08 -10.02
C THR A 193 0.23 5.04 -8.60
N PRO A 194 0.55 6.02 -7.73
CA PRO A 194 -0.03 7.35 -7.90
C PRO A 194 0.87 8.56 -7.53
N ALA A 195 0.42 9.76 -7.94
CA ALA A 195 0.94 11.10 -7.68
C ALA A 195 2.14 11.58 -8.52
N LEU A 196 1.91 11.75 -9.83
CA LEU A 196 2.54 12.85 -10.59
C LEU A 196 1.70 14.11 -10.38
N MET A 197 2.12 14.98 -9.48
CA MET A 197 1.72 16.39 -9.43
C MET A 197 2.93 17.25 -9.01
N ASP A 198 3.32 18.12 -9.94
CA ASP A 198 4.20 19.30 -9.85
C ASP A 198 5.65 19.12 -9.33
#